data_AF-A0A8S3FA65-F1
#
_entry.id   AF-A0A8S3FA65-F1
#
_cell.length_a   1.000
_cell.length_b   1.000
_cell.length_c   1.000
_cell.angle_alpha   90.00
_cell.angle_beta   90.00
_cell.angle_gamma   90.00
#
_symmetry.space_group_name_H-M   'P 1'
#
loop_
_entity.id
_entity.type
_entity.pdbx_description
1 polymer ?
#
loop_
_entity_poly.entity_id
_entity_poly.type
_entity_poly.pdbx_seq_one_letter_code
_entity_poly.pdbx_strand_id
1 'polypeptide(L)'
;MPDSLTYCYLKHSSSAHCGSLPCRNNIAGGDLYDHIETSLRNKLNSILHSVNDMTDTDTIELYERHVRYYESSCRRLGDACDYLNRHWVRRNYDNARTHIYEINELAQRIWRETLLKPLFPYIKEKCLNFIKKYRIDKSSIDIE
;
A
#
# COMPACT_ATOMS: atom_id res chain seq x y z
N MET A 1 -16.39 15.27 13.69
CA MET A 1 -16.10 15.82 15.05
C MET A 1 -17.28 15.45 15.96
N PRO A 2 -17.14 14.46 16.87
CA PRO A 2 -16.11 13.43 17.01
C PRO A 2 -16.55 12.11 16.33
N ASP A 3 -15.64 11.43 15.63
CA ASP A 3 -15.99 10.31 14.76
C ASP A 3 -15.67 8.95 15.43
N SER A 4 -16.73 8.18 15.65
CA SER A 4 -16.88 6.72 15.52
C SER A 4 -15.66 5.77 15.62
N LEU A 5 -14.75 5.96 16.58
CA LEU A 5 -13.76 4.94 16.98
C LEU A 5 -13.89 4.52 18.44
N THR A 6 -15.10 4.60 18.98
CA THR A 6 -15.48 3.96 20.23
C THR A 6 -16.15 2.62 19.93
N TYR A 7 -15.37 1.64 19.47
CA TYR A 7 -15.77 0.24 19.62
C TYR A 7 -14.85 -0.42 20.65
N CYS A 8 -15.30 -0.32 21.90
CA CYS A 8 -14.82 -1.05 23.05
C CYS A 8 -14.82 -2.56 22.78
N TYR A 9 -13.83 -3.29 23.32
CA TYR A 9 -14.10 -4.35 24.29
C TYR A 9 -12.82 -4.69 25.07
N LEU A 10 -12.68 -4.04 26.23
CA LEU A 10 -11.89 -4.51 27.37
C LEU A 10 -12.83 -5.26 28.31
N LYS A 11 -12.68 -6.59 28.41
CA LYS A 11 -12.99 -7.49 29.56
C LYS A 11 -12.81 -8.93 29.07
N HIS A 12 -12.02 -9.83 29.67
CA HIS A 12 -11.70 -10.05 31.08
C HIS A 12 -10.23 -10.48 31.27
N SER A 13 -9.68 -10.15 32.45
CA SER A 13 -8.48 -10.74 33.04
C SER A 13 -8.42 -12.25 32.88
N SER A 14 -7.22 -12.75 32.55
CA SER A 14 -6.60 -13.79 33.37
C SER A 14 -5.09 -13.60 33.34
N SER A 15 -4.56 -13.33 34.53
CA SER A 15 -3.14 -13.34 34.82
C SER A 15 -2.57 -14.71 34.44
N ALA A 16 -1.69 -14.73 33.44
CA ALA A 16 -0.80 -15.85 33.21
C ALA A 16 0.60 -15.28 33.12
N HIS A 17 1.22 -15.15 34.30
CA HIS A 17 2.65 -15.12 34.42
C HIS A 17 3.18 -16.44 33.83
N CYS A 18 3.66 -16.41 32.58
CA CYS A 18 4.43 -17.51 32.02
C CYS A 18 5.82 -16.97 31.71
N GLY A 19 6.79 -17.48 32.48
CA GLY A 19 8.20 -17.15 32.34
C GLY A 19 8.74 -17.45 30.94
N SER A 20 9.60 -16.55 30.49
CA SER A 20 10.92 -16.86 29.92
C SER A 20 11.03 -18.15 29.09
N LEU A 21 10.39 -18.12 27.92
CA LEU A 21 10.93 -18.73 26.71
C LEU A 21 11.01 -17.61 25.67
N PRO A 22 12.21 -17.22 25.17
CA PRO A 22 12.29 -16.35 24.00
C PRO A 22 11.76 -17.19 22.83
N CYS A 23 10.49 -16.97 22.53
CA CYS A 23 9.72 -17.82 21.65
C CYS A 23 10.32 -17.79 20.24
N ARG A 24 10.72 -18.98 19.76
CA ARG A 24 11.18 -19.29 18.39
C ARG A 24 10.30 -18.67 17.29
N ASN A 25 9.04 -18.38 17.59
CA ASN A 25 8.06 -17.75 16.71
C ASN A 25 8.32 -16.24 16.47
N ASN A 26 9.04 -15.55 17.36
CA ASN A 26 9.38 -14.13 17.17
C ASN A 26 10.39 -13.91 16.04
N ILE A 27 11.36 -14.83 15.92
CA ILE A 27 12.39 -14.80 14.87
C ILE A 27 11.71 -15.09 13.52
N ALA A 28 10.93 -16.17 13.44
CA ALA A 28 10.22 -16.54 12.22
C ALA A 28 9.22 -15.48 11.71
N GLY A 29 8.54 -14.76 12.63
CA GLY A 29 7.60 -13.70 12.25
C GLY A 29 8.28 -12.45 11.68
N GLY A 30 9.45 -12.10 12.21
CA GLY A 30 10.26 -10.99 11.69
C GLY A 30 10.84 -11.31 10.32
N ASP A 31 11.43 -12.49 10.17
CA ASP A 31 11.96 -12.95 8.89
C ASP A 31 10.87 -12.99 7.81
N LEU A 32 9.65 -13.41 8.17
CA LEU A 32 8.52 -13.40 7.25
C LEU A 32 8.07 -11.97 6.89
N TYR A 33 8.01 -11.05 7.86
CA TYR A 33 7.67 -9.66 7.61
C TYR A 33 8.68 -9.01 6.65
N ASP A 34 9.98 -9.17 6.91
CA ASP A 34 11.07 -8.64 6.09
C ASP A 34 11.07 -9.27 4.69
N HIS A 35 10.74 -10.56 4.60
CA HIS A 35 10.60 -11.24 3.32
C HIS A 35 9.41 -10.72 2.49
N ILE A 36 8.25 -10.49 3.12
CA ILE A 36 7.09 -9.87 2.46
C ILE A 36 7.47 -8.48 1.96
N GLU A 37 8.11 -7.66 2.80
CA GLU A 37 8.53 -6.31 2.45
C GLU A 37 9.47 -6.29 1.24
N THR A 38 10.47 -7.17 1.24
CA THR A 38 11.45 -7.31 0.16
C THR A 38 10.80 -7.82 -1.13
N SER A 39 9.93 -8.82 -1.01
CA SER A 39 9.20 -9.40 -2.14
C SER A 39 8.30 -8.36 -2.82
N LEU A 40 7.59 -7.55 -2.03
CA LEU A 40 6.76 -6.45 -2.53
C LEU A 40 7.58 -5.41 -3.28
N ARG A 41 8.72 -4.98 -2.71
CA ARG A 41 9.63 -4.04 -3.38
C ARG A 41 10.14 -4.58 -4.70
N ASN A 42 10.59 -5.83 -4.73
CA ASN A 42 11.11 -6.46 -5.94
C ASN A 42 10.05 -6.55 -7.03
N LYS A 43 8.82 -6.94 -6.66
CA LYS A 43 7.71 -7.02 -7.61
C LYS A 43 7.34 -5.65 -8.16
N LEU A 44 7.29 -4.62 -7.31
CA LEU A 44 6.96 -3.26 -7.73
C LEU A 44 8.04 -2.63 -8.59
N ASN A 45 9.32 -2.86 -8.29
CA ASN A 45 10.42 -2.43 -9.15
C ASN A 45 10.35 -3.08 -10.53
N SER A 46 10.01 -4.38 -10.60
CA SER A 46 9.79 -5.07 -11.89
C SER A 46 8.65 -4.44 -12.69
N ILE A 47 7.55 -4.05 -12.03
CA ILE A 47 6.43 -3.36 -12.67
C ILE A 47 6.85 -1.96 -13.13
N LEU A 48 7.59 -1.22 -12.31
CA LEU A 48 8.08 0.12 -12.68
C LEU A 48 8.94 0.07 -13.95
N HIS A 49 9.84 -0.91 -14.05
CA HIS A 49 10.62 -1.12 -15.27
C HIS A 49 9.73 -1.40 -16.48
N SER A 50 8.73 -2.28 -16.34
CA SER A 50 7.82 -2.56 -17.46
C SER A 50 6.97 -1.36 -17.89
N VAL A 51 6.63 -0.46 -16.96
CA VAL A 51 5.81 0.73 -17.25
C VAL A 51 6.63 1.81 -17.92
N ASN A 52 7.91 1.97 -17.57
CA ASN A 52 8.81 2.91 -18.25
C ASN A 52 9.02 2.55 -19.74
N ASP A 53 8.84 1.29 -20.11
CA ASP A 53 8.96 0.82 -21.49
C ASP A 53 7.64 0.97 -22.30
N MET A 54 6.51 1.29 -21.63
CA MET A 54 5.20 1.44 -22.29
C MET A 54 5.05 2.84 -22.90
N THR A 55 4.61 2.88 -24.16
CA THR A 55 4.42 4.12 -24.93
C THR A 55 3.12 4.86 -24.58
N ASP A 56 3.12 6.15 -24.91
CA ASP A 56 2.23 7.24 -24.49
C ASP A 56 0.72 7.14 -24.77
N THR A 57 0.22 6.04 -25.34
CA THR A 57 -1.04 6.08 -26.08
C THR A 57 -2.31 5.94 -25.24
N ASP A 58 -2.27 5.43 -23.99
CA ASP A 58 -3.44 5.36 -23.08
C ASP A 58 -3.06 5.41 -21.59
N THR A 59 -2.14 6.32 -21.23
CA THR A 59 -1.49 6.32 -19.91
C THR A 59 -2.44 6.52 -18.71
N ILE A 60 -3.48 7.35 -18.84
CA ILE A 60 -4.30 7.78 -17.69
C ILE A 60 -5.27 6.67 -17.25
N GLU A 61 -6.02 6.08 -18.18
CA GLU A 61 -6.98 5.01 -17.86
C GLU A 61 -6.29 3.74 -17.36
N LEU A 62 -5.15 3.40 -17.96
CA LEU A 62 -4.31 2.30 -17.51
C LEU A 62 -3.82 2.55 -16.08
N TYR A 63 -3.34 3.76 -15.78
CA TYR A 63 -2.92 4.12 -14.43
C TYR A 63 -4.04 3.99 -13.41
N GLU A 64 -5.24 4.52 -13.70
CA GLU A 64 -6.38 4.38 -12.79
C GLU A 64 -6.72 2.91 -12.49
N ARG A 65 -6.72 2.08 -13.54
CA ARG A 65 -6.96 0.65 -13.41
C ARG A 65 -5.91 -0.01 -12.52
N HIS A 66 -4.63 0.32 -12.73
CA HIS A 66 -3.53 -0.19 -11.92
C HIS A 66 -3.65 0.20 -10.44
N VAL A 67 -3.99 1.46 -10.13
CA VAL A 67 -4.20 1.92 -8.76
C VAL A 67 -5.30 1.10 -8.08
N ARG A 68 -6.47 0.98 -8.70
CA ARG A 68 -7.62 0.24 -8.14
C ARG A 68 -7.30 -1.23 -7.89
N TYR A 69 -6.63 -1.89 -8.85
CA TYR A 69 -6.22 -3.28 -8.68
C TYR A 69 -5.21 -3.44 -7.55
N TYR A 70 -4.26 -2.51 -7.44
CA TYR A 70 -3.25 -2.55 -6.41
C TYR A 70 -3.84 -2.37 -5.02
N GLU A 71 -4.70 -1.38 -4.81
CA GLU A 71 -5.39 -1.17 -3.53
C GLU A 71 -6.22 -2.39 -3.09
N SER A 72 -6.95 -2.99 -4.04
CA SER A 72 -7.69 -4.23 -3.79
C SER A 72 -6.76 -5.40 -3.41
N SER A 73 -5.60 -5.49 -4.05
CA SER A 73 -4.60 -6.53 -3.78
C SER A 73 -3.95 -6.34 -2.40
N CYS A 74 -3.63 -5.11 -2.01
CA CYS A 74 -3.10 -4.81 -0.67
C CYS A 74 -4.08 -5.18 0.45
N ARG A 75 -5.38 -4.92 0.25
CA ARG A 75 -6.41 -5.34 1.21
C ARG A 75 -6.43 -6.86 1.35
N ARG A 76 -6.50 -7.58 0.23
CA ARG A 76 -6.47 -9.05 0.22
C ARG A 76 -5.21 -9.63 0.84
N LEU A 77 -4.06 -9.00 0.62
CA LEU A 77 -2.79 -9.39 1.23
C LEU A 77 -2.82 -9.17 2.74
N GLY A 78 -3.38 -8.06 3.20
CA GLY A 78 -3.62 -7.80 4.62
C GLY A 78 -4.49 -8.88 5.26
N ASP A 79 -5.60 -9.24 4.61
CA ASP A 79 -6.50 -10.28 5.08
C ASP A 79 -5.82 -11.66 5.12
N ALA A 80 -5.05 -12.01 4.09
CA ALA A 80 -4.28 -13.26 4.05
C ALA A 80 -3.19 -13.32 5.13
N CYS A 81 -2.62 -12.17 5.49
CA CYS A 81 -1.60 -12.03 6.53
C CYS A 81 -2.17 -11.62 7.90
N ASP A 82 -3.48 -11.73 8.12
CA ASP A 82 -4.15 -11.31 9.37
C ASP A 82 -3.57 -12.01 10.61
N TYR A 83 -3.16 -13.28 10.48
CA TYR A 83 -2.49 -14.00 11.57
C TYR A 83 -1.16 -13.32 11.98
N LEU A 84 -0.36 -12.88 11.01
CA LEU A 84 0.88 -12.16 11.26
C LEU A 84 0.59 -10.80 11.90
N ASN A 85 -0.44 -10.09 11.43
CA ASN A 85 -0.88 -8.82 11.99
C ASN A 85 -1.26 -8.94 13.48
N ARG A 86 -2.11 -9.91 13.82
CA ARG A 86 -2.60 -10.10 15.21
C ARG A 86 -1.51 -10.53 16.18
N HIS A 87 -0.62 -11.42 15.76
CA HIS A 87 0.27 -12.11 16.68
C HIS A 87 1.71 -11.60 16.68
N TRP A 88 2.19 -11.05 15.57
CA TRP A 88 3.55 -10.51 15.50
C TRP A 88 3.55 -8.99 15.42
N VAL A 89 2.82 -8.39 14.47
CA VAL A 89 2.80 -6.94 14.27
C VAL A 89 2.32 -6.22 15.53
N ARG A 90 1.15 -6.58 16.08
CA ARG A 90 0.60 -5.94 17.29
C ARG A 90 1.55 -6.06 18.51
N ARG A 91 2.17 -7.22 18.70
CA ARG A 91 3.12 -7.43 19.81
C ARG A 91 4.39 -6.59 19.67
N ASN A 92 4.86 -6.36 18.45
CA ASN A 92 6.08 -5.59 18.21
C ASN A 92 5.79 -4.08 18.06
N TYR A 93 4.55 -3.70 17.76
CA TYR A 93 4.08 -2.31 17.76
C TYR A 93 4.12 -1.70 19.17
N ASP A 94 3.62 -2.42 20.17
CA ASP A 94 3.57 -1.96 21.58
C ASP A 94 4.98 -1.78 22.21
N ASN A 95 6.01 -2.40 21.62
CA ASN A 95 7.40 -2.31 22.08
C ASN A 95 8.19 -1.12 21.47
N ALA A 96 7.50 -0.09 20.98
CA ALA A 96 8.08 1.18 20.51
C ALA A 96 9.04 1.10 19.31
N ARG A 97 8.90 0.10 18.42
CA ARG A 97 9.60 0.10 17.13
C ARG A 97 8.86 1.00 16.14
N THR A 98 9.43 2.16 15.82
CA THR A 98 8.81 3.26 15.05
C THR A 98 8.47 2.97 13.58
N HIS A 99 8.61 1.72 13.09
CA HIS A 99 8.53 1.40 11.66
C HIS A 99 7.77 0.10 11.35
N ILE A 100 7.02 -0.45 12.30
CA ILE A 100 6.19 -1.64 12.07
C ILE A 100 4.77 -1.20 11.74
N TYR A 101 4.26 -1.67 10.60
CA TYR A 101 2.93 -1.36 10.09
C TYR A 101 2.14 -2.66 9.89
N GLU A 102 0.82 -2.57 9.85
CA GLU A 102 0.02 -3.68 9.35
C GLU A 102 0.40 -3.96 7.88
N ILE A 103 0.32 -5.22 7.46
CA ILE A 103 0.79 -5.64 6.13
C ILE A 103 0.10 -4.86 4.99
N ASN A 104 -1.19 -4.53 5.14
CA ASN A 104 -1.90 -3.70 4.16
C ASN A 104 -1.30 -2.29 4.06
N GLU A 105 -1.06 -1.63 5.19
CA GLU A 105 -0.46 -0.30 5.24
C GLU A 105 0.97 -0.28 4.72
N LEU A 106 1.76 -1.30 5.10
CA LEU A 106 3.11 -1.52 4.60
C LEU A 106 3.12 -1.59 3.07
N ALA A 107 2.27 -2.45 2.49
CA ALA A 107 2.19 -2.62 1.05
C ALA A 107 1.80 -1.32 0.34
N GLN A 108 0.77 -0.61 0.84
CA GLN A 108 0.38 0.68 0.29
C GLN A 108 1.51 1.72 0.37
N ARG A 109 2.28 1.75 1.45
CA ARG A 109 3.40 2.69 1.59
C ARG A 109 4.51 2.38 0.59
N ILE A 110 4.91 1.12 0.48
CA ILE A 110 5.92 0.68 -0.48
C ILE A 110 5.50 1.08 -1.89
N TRP A 111 4.25 0.86 -2.27
CA TRP A 111 3.74 1.26 -3.58
C TRP A 111 3.79 2.75 -3.85
N ARG A 112 3.38 3.56 -2.86
CA ARG A 112 3.49 5.02 -3.00
C ARG A 112 4.93 5.44 -3.23
N GLU A 113 5.88 4.82 -2.52
CA GLU A 113 7.29 5.18 -2.59
C GLU A 113 7.99 4.68 -3.87
N THR A 114 7.70 3.45 -4.28
CA THR A 114 8.39 2.77 -5.38
C THR A 114 7.75 2.99 -6.73
N LEU A 115 6.42 3.08 -6.82
CA LEU A 115 5.71 3.17 -8.10
C LEU A 115 5.12 4.58 -8.31
N LEU A 116 4.38 5.10 -7.32
CA LEU A 116 3.64 6.35 -7.50
C LEU A 116 4.54 7.58 -7.58
N LYS A 117 5.48 7.74 -6.65
CA LYS A 117 6.42 8.88 -6.64
C LYS A 117 7.17 9.05 -7.97
N PRO A 118 7.78 8.00 -8.56
CA PRO A 118 8.48 8.17 -9.84
C PRO A 118 7.54 8.40 -11.03
N LEU A 119 6.33 7.83 -11.04
CA LEU A 119 5.38 8.01 -12.15
C LEU A 119 4.60 9.33 -12.09
N PHE A 120 4.47 9.95 -10.91
CA PHE A 120 3.60 11.11 -10.72
C PHE A 120 3.92 12.30 -11.65
N PRO A 121 5.18 12.70 -11.89
CA PRO A 121 5.49 13.79 -12.81
C PRO A 121 5.02 13.50 -14.24
N TYR A 122 5.22 12.27 -14.72
CA TYR A 122 4.82 11.84 -16.06
C TYR A 122 3.29 11.81 -16.22
N ILE A 123 2.59 11.21 -15.26
CA ILE A 123 1.11 11.20 -15.26
C ILE A 123 0.56 12.63 -15.19
N LYS A 124 1.14 13.49 -14.35
CA LYS A 124 0.73 14.90 -14.22
C LYS A 124 0.86 15.63 -15.55
N GLU A 125 1.97 15.47 -16.26
CA GLU A 125 2.17 16.08 -17.57
C GLU A 125 1.13 15.59 -18.58
N LYS A 126 0.87 14.29 -18.63
CA LYS A 126 -0.15 13.69 -19.51
C LYS A 126 -1.55 14.22 -19.22
N CYS A 127 -1.94 14.29 -17.95
CA CYS A 127 -3.22 14.87 -17.54
C CYS A 127 -3.34 16.33 -17.97
N LEU A 128 -2.29 17.13 -17.81
CA LEU A 128 -2.30 18.54 -18.23
C LEU A 128 -2.45 18.68 -19.75
N ASN A 129 -1.75 17.86 -20.53
CA ASN A 129 -1.85 17.87 -22.00
C ASN A 129 -3.24 17.39 -22.46
N PHE A 130 -3.81 16.39 -21.80
CA PHE A 130 -5.19 15.93 -22.04
C PHE A 130 -6.21 17.06 -21.82
N ILE A 131 -6.11 17.77 -20.69
CA ILE A 131 -7.00 18.91 -20.38
C ILE A 131 -6.83 20.04 -21.40
N LYS A 132 -5.60 20.36 -21.82
CA LYS A 132 -5.34 21.38 -22.85
C LYS A 132 -5.99 21.02 -24.17
N LYS A 133 -5.81 19.78 -24.64
CA LYS A 133 -6.41 19.29 -25.88
C LYS A 133 -7.94 19.37 -25.82
N TYR A 134 -8.54 18.87 -24.75
CA TYR A 134 -10.00 18.92 -24.56
C TYR A 134 -10.57 20.35 -24.62
N ARG A 135 -9.83 21.35 -24.11
CA ARG A 135 -10.25 22.75 -24.18
C ARG A 135 -10.18 23.32 -25.61
N ILE A 136 -9.14 22.98 -26.37
CA ILE A 136 -8.99 23.41 -27.77
C ILE A 136 -10.12 22.83 -28.61
N ASP A 137 -10.33 21.52 -28.53
CA ASP A 137 -11.37 20.81 -29.28
C ASP A 137 -12.77 21.40 -29.02
N LYS A 138 -13.07 21.75 -27.76
CA LYS A 138 -14.35 22.36 -27.39
C LYS A 138 -14.51 23.78 -27.95
N SER A 139 -13.47 24.61 -27.92
CA SER A 139 -13.51 25.96 -28.49
C SER A 139 -13.67 25.98 -30.02
N SER A 140 -13.23 24.93 -30.72
CA SER A 140 -13.44 24.80 -32.16
C SER A 140 -14.89 24.46 -32.54
N ILE A 141 -15.67 23.88 -31.62
CA ILE A 141 -17.08 23.54 -31.84
C ILE A 141 -17.99 24.77 -31.63
N ASP A 142 -17.58 25.73 -30.79
CA ASP A 142 -18.37 26.93 -30.50
C ASP A 142 -18.24 28.05 -31.58
N ILE A 143 -17.47 27.82 -32.66
CA ILE A 143 -17.22 28.79 -33.74
C ILE A 143 -18.03 28.47 -35.03
N GLU A 144 -18.75 27.34 -35.06
CA GLU A 144 -19.60 26.90 -36.17
C GLU A 144 -21.10 27.02 -35.83
#